data_AF-A0A524CA80-F1
#
_entry.id   AF-A0A524CA80-F1
#
_cell.length_a   1.000
_cell.length_b   1.000
_cell.length_c   1.000
_cell.angle_alpha   90.00
_cell.angle_beta   90.00
_cell.angle_gamma   90.00
#
_symmetry.space_group_name_H-M   'P 1'
#
loop_
_entity.id
_entity.type
_entity.pdbx_description
1 polymer ?
#
loop_
_entity_poly.entity_id
_entity_poly.type
_entity_poly.pdbx_seq_one_letter_code
_entity_poly.pdbx_strand_id
1 'polypeptide(L)'
;MIILPKKVYLSIVAAATRFANKRIPKEKWLEVNGVFIGEKVEKDILIRESYPIMHEKFDKDAVIDKYEWSEEDNITYSLIDEQAFSRGLYTVGSWHSHPGFKIMLSHIDIRHLAFHQTANPSYFTLVFNPERLMRQVEMPDKKGDPEKPLKNDPGFKIFSLDDTSRGIEASYHTVDYKVEGYDSMEQLVRQTQKFIIEITNFFPKDNIFETYQKYVEEKLTKFKSLLLGTEEYLMTLVRKGESHRVPEVLNNQIHDIRRFVAETYIKIGNIKEFMAYLEYKERELINPKVNEILTTWDEEVTKLDSKLAEISKKF
;
A
#
# COMPACT_ATOMS: atom_id res chain seq x y z
N MET A 1 21.72 3.71 13.97
CA MET A 1 20.81 2.70 13.39
C MET A 1 19.57 3.40 12.87
N ILE A 2 18.87 2.83 11.87
CA ILE A 2 17.63 3.41 11.33
C ILE A 2 16.41 2.77 11.99
N ILE A 3 15.52 3.57 12.57
CA ILE A 3 14.27 3.10 13.20
C ILE A 3 13.09 3.40 12.26
N LEU A 4 12.45 2.33 11.79
CA LEU A 4 11.37 2.38 10.81
C LEU A 4 10.04 1.91 11.43
N PRO A 5 9.09 2.81 11.75
CA PRO A 5 7.78 2.39 12.24
C PRO A 5 7.01 1.57 11.21
N LYS A 6 6.19 0.62 11.67
CA LYS A 6 5.31 -0.22 10.83
C LYS A 6 4.59 0.56 9.74
N LYS A 7 3.93 1.68 10.08
CA LYS A 7 3.18 2.49 9.11
C LYS A 7 4.05 3.05 7.99
N VAL A 8 5.28 3.45 8.32
CA VAL A 8 6.26 3.96 7.33
C VAL A 8 6.67 2.83 6.40
N TYR A 9 7.00 1.65 6.96
CA TYR A 9 7.34 0.48 6.14
C TYR A 9 6.18 0.05 5.23
N LEU A 10 4.95 0.00 5.75
CA LEU A 10 3.77 -0.35 4.94
C LEU A 10 3.50 0.68 3.84
N SER A 11 3.83 1.96 4.04
CA SER A 11 3.74 2.97 2.98
C SER A 11 4.65 2.66 1.80
N ILE A 12 5.90 2.23 2.05
CA ILE A 12 6.85 1.83 1.01
C ILE A 12 6.30 0.61 0.26
N VAL A 13 5.87 -0.40 1.02
CA VAL A 13 5.35 -1.66 0.47
C VAL A 13 4.12 -1.41 -0.39
N ALA A 14 3.16 -0.62 0.09
CA ALA A 14 1.93 -0.31 -0.62
C ALA A 14 2.20 0.43 -1.93
N ALA A 15 3.02 1.49 -1.86
CA ALA A 15 3.35 2.30 -3.02
C ALA A 15 4.09 1.48 -4.09
N ALA A 16 5.13 0.74 -3.72
CA ALA A 16 5.85 -0.14 -4.66
C ALA A 16 4.93 -1.24 -5.25
N THR A 17 4.12 -1.88 -4.41
CA THR A 17 3.23 -2.97 -4.85
C THR A 17 2.13 -2.47 -5.78
N ARG A 18 1.64 -1.23 -5.61
CA ARG A 18 0.65 -0.63 -6.51
C ARG A 18 1.14 -0.63 -7.97
N PHE A 19 2.44 -0.39 -8.18
CA PHE A 19 3.05 -0.30 -9.51
C PHE A 19 3.77 -1.57 -9.97
N ALA A 20 4.10 -2.49 -9.04
CA ALA A 20 4.76 -3.75 -9.35
C ALA A 20 4.15 -4.91 -8.54
N ASN A 21 3.23 -5.66 -9.17
CA ASN A 21 2.59 -6.83 -8.58
C ASN A 21 2.18 -7.84 -9.65
N LYS A 22 1.72 -9.03 -9.21
CA LYS A 22 1.35 -10.15 -10.07
C LYS A 22 0.21 -9.91 -11.07
N ARG A 23 -0.57 -8.83 -10.92
CA ARG A 23 -1.64 -8.47 -11.87
C ARG A 23 -1.14 -7.55 -12.98
N ILE A 24 0.07 -7.02 -12.84
CA ILE A 24 0.74 -6.17 -13.83
C ILE A 24 1.80 -7.05 -14.52
N PRO A 25 1.83 -7.10 -15.87
CA PRO A 25 2.91 -7.78 -16.59
C PRO A 25 4.28 -7.27 -16.13
N LYS A 26 5.26 -8.16 -15.97
CA LYS A 26 6.56 -7.83 -15.35
C LYS A 26 7.30 -6.75 -16.13
N GLU A 27 7.16 -6.76 -17.45
CA GLU A 27 7.69 -5.75 -18.37
C GLU A 27 7.03 -4.37 -18.24
N LYS A 28 5.97 -4.23 -17.43
CA LYS A 28 5.28 -2.97 -17.13
C LYS A 28 5.38 -2.58 -15.65
N TRP A 29 6.21 -3.28 -14.88
CA TRP A 29 6.52 -2.85 -13.53
C TRP A 29 7.32 -1.56 -13.58
N LEU A 30 7.04 -0.66 -12.63
CA LEU A 30 7.66 0.66 -12.57
C LEU A 30 8.29 0.86 -11.21
N GLU A 31 9.44 1.53 -11.17
CA GLU A 31 10.01 1.99 -9.92
C GLU A 31 9.18 3.12 -9.32
N VAL A 32 9.16 3.17 -8.00
CA VAL A 32 8.50 4.21 -7.20
C VAL A 32 9.54 4.79 -6.27
N ASN A 33 9.57 6.11 -6.16
CA ASN A 33 10.46 6.87 -5.31
C ASN A 33 9.67 7.64 -4.24
N GLY A 34 10.29 7.81 -3.09
CA GLY A 34 9.74 8.62 -2.00
C GLY A 34 10.81 9.06 -1.02
N VAL A 35 10.35 9.79 0.00
CA VAL A 35 11.22 10.39 1.01
C VAL A 35 10.79 10.05 2.42
N PHE A 36 11.76 10.08 3.33
CA PHE A 36 11.55 9.91 4.76
C PHE A 36 11.67 11.23 5.48
N ILE A 37 10.66 11.52 6.29
CA ILE A 37 10.68 12.63 7.24
C ILE A 37 10.91 12.08 8.63
N GLY A 38 11.84 12.70 9.36
CA GLY A 38 12.19 12.26 10.69
C GLY A 38 13.15 13.20 11.38
N GLU A 39 13.90 12.64 12.31
CA GLU A 39 14.87 13.36 13.12
C GLU A 39 16.01 12.42 13.53
N LYS A 40 17.17 13.01 13.82
CA LYS A 40 18.28 12.29 14.45
C LYS A 40 18.17 12.41 15.97
N VAL A 41 18.09 11.28 16.66
CA VAL A 41 18.09 11.20 18.12
C VAL A 41 19.36 10.46 18.54
N GLU A 42 20.30 11.20 19.14
CA GLU A 42 21.64 10.71 19.47
C GLU A 42 22.37 10.13 18.23
N LYS A 43 22.50 8.80 18.17
CA LYS A 43 23.15 8.03 17.11
C LYS A 43 22.16 7.37 16.14
N ASP A 44 20.87 7.47 16.42
CA ASP A 44 19.81 6.81 15.67
C ASP A 44 19.02 7.82 14.84
N ILE A 45 18.48 7.33 13.73
CA ILE A 45 17.58 8.12 12.88
C ILE A 45 16.19 7.55 13.06
N LEU A 46 15.30 8.37 13.60
CA LEU A 46 13.93 8.01 13.85
C LEU A 46 13.07 8.54 12.71
N ILE A 47 12.58 7.62 11.87
CA ILE A 47 11.66 7.98 10.80
C ILE A 47 10.27 8.16 11.39
N ARG A 48 9.63 9.29 11.10
CA ARG A 48 8.27 9.60 11.52
C ARG A 48 7.26 9.32 10.42
N GLU A 49 7.60 9.69 9.20
CA GLU A 49 6.70 9.63 8.04
C GLU A 49 7.44 9.20 6.78
N SER A 50 6.71 8.60 5.84
CA SER A 50 7.18 8.32 4.49
C SER A 50 6.15 8.85 3.50
N TYR A 51 6.65 9.51 2.46
CA TYR A 51 5.83 10.04 1.38
C TYR A 51 6.33 9.48 0.05
N PRO A 52 5.53 8.63 -0.64
CA PRO A 52 5.75 8.38 -2.05
C PRO A 52 5.57 9.71 -2.81
N ILE A 53 6.49 10.01 -3.72
CA ILE A 53 6.49 11.26 -4.47
C ILE A 53 6.17 11.00 -5.93
N MET A 54 6.80 9.99 -6.51
CA MET A 54 6.72 9.72 -7.95
C MET A 54 6.90 8.24 -8.24
N HIS A 55 6.46 7.85 -9.42
CA HIS A 55 6.79 6.60 -10.07
C HIS A 55 7.36 6.89 -11.46
N GLU A 56 8.13 5.94 -11.99
CA GLU A 56 8.63 6.02 -13.36
C GLU A 56 7.50 6.17 -14.38
N LYS A 57 7.78 6.82 -15.50
CA LYS A 57 6.89 6.78 -16.66
C LYS A 57 7.32 5.63 -17.54
N PHE A 58 6.38 4.75 -17.86
CA PHE A 58 6.63 3.66 -18.79
C PHE A 58 6.99 4.22 -20.18
N ASP A 59 8.20 3.94 -20.64
CA ASP A 59 8.64 4.25 -22.00
C ASP A 59 9.06 2.96 -22.71
N LYS A 60 8.25 2.55 -23.69
CA LYS A 60 8.46 1.33 -24.48
C LYS A 60 9.71 1.39 -25.37
N ASP A 61 10.20 2.59 -25.67
CA ASP A 61 11.29 2.84 -26.59
C ASP A 61 12.60 3.16 -25.82
N ALA A 62 12.55 3.23 -24.49
CA ALA A 62 13.71 3.44 -23.64
C ALA A 62 14.63 2.20 -23.64
N VAL A 63 15.91 2.43 -23.90
CA VAL A 63 16.96 1.39 -23.82
C VAL A 63 17.37 1.11 -22.36
N ILE A 64 17.17 2.10 -21.48
CA ILE A 64 17.43 2.06 -20.05
C ILE A 64 16.28 2.81 -19.39
N ASP A 65 15.57 2.16 -18.48
CA ASP A 65 14.59 2.83 -17.63
C ASP A 65 15.31 3.90 -16.80
N LYS A 66 14.84 5.14 -16.91
CA LYS A 66 15.35 6.28 -16.16
C LYS A 66 14.20 6.85 -15.35
N TYR A 67 14.29 6.74 -14.03
CA TYR A 67 13.47 7.57 -13.17
C TYR A 67 14.02 9.01 -13.21
N GLU A 68 13.25 9.93 -13.78
CA GLU A 68 13.57 11.37 -13.81
C GLU A 68 12.51 12.13 -13.02
N TRP A 69 12.96 12.90 -12.03
CA TRP A 69 12.08 13.74 -11.23
C TRP A 69 11.59 14.92 -12.07
N SER A 70 10.28 15.05 -12.21
CA SER A 70 9.66 16.18 -12.88
C SER A 70 9.71 17.46 -12.01
N GLU A 71 9.40 18.60 -12.60
CA GLU A 71 9.28 19.86 -11.85
C GLU A 71 8.25 19.74 -10.72
N GLU A 72 7.11 19.10 -10.98
CA GLU A 72 6.07 18.83 -9.98
C GLU A 72 6.57 17.97 -8.82
N ASP A 73 7.44 16.99 -9.09
CA ASP A 73 8.03 16.13 -8.04
C ASP A 73 8.97 16.93 -7.14
N ASN A 74 9.75 17.85 -7.71
CA ASN A 74 10.63 18.74 -6.97
C ASN A 74 9.84 19.76 -6.12
N ILE A 75 8.73 20.29 -6.64
CA ILE A 75 7.80 21.14 -5.88
C ILE A 75 7.20 20.33 -4.72
N THR A 76 6.73 19.11 -5.00
CA THR A 76 6.16 18.20 -4.00
C THR A 76 7.15 17.92 -2.87
N TYR A 77 8.40 17.61 -3.21
CA TYR A 77 9.48 17.43 -2.24
C TYR A 77 9.69 18.66 -1.37
N SER A 78 9.76 19.84 -1.98
CA SER A 78 9.98 21.10 -1.27
C SER A 78 8.84 21.40 -0.29
N LEU A 79 7.59 21.16 -0.69
CA LEU A 79 6.41 21.32 0.18
C LEU A 79 6.43 20.35 1.36
N ILE A 80 6.82 19.09 1.13
CA ILE A 80 6.94 18.08 2.20
C ILE A 80 8.02 18.52 3.20
N ASP A 81 9.20 18.93 2.72
CA ASP A 81 10.33 19.33 3.56
C ASP A 81 10.03 20.61 4.36
N GLU A 82 9.37 21.61 3.75
CA GLU A 82 8.95 22.83 4.44
C GLU A 82 7.93 22.54 5.57
N GLN A 83 6.93 21.69 5.28
CA GLN A 83 5.96 21.27 6.29
C GLN A 83 6.61 20.46 7.41
N ALA A 84 7.58 19.60 7.10
CA ALA A 84 8.36 18.88 8.10
C ALA A 84 9.15 19.85 8.98
N PHE A 85 9.85 20.81 8.37
CA PHE A 85 10.66 21.80 9.06
C PHE A 85 9.84 22.63 10.06
N SER A 86 8.62 23.00 9.69
CA SER A 86 7.69 23.71 10.59
C SER A 86 7.35 22.95 11.88
N ARG A 87 7.56 21.62 11.90
CA ARG A 87 7.34 20.71 13.04
C ARG A 87 8.66 20.28 13.72
N GLY A 88 9.78 20.88 13.35
CA GLY A 88 11.12 20.49 13.84
C GLY A 88 11.63 19.16 13.28
N LEU A 89 11.02 18.66 12.20
CA LEU A 89 11.45 17.46 11.47
C LEU A 89 12.12 17.88 10.15
N TYR A 90 12.81 16.95 9.50
CA TYR A 90 13.44 17.21 8.21
C TYR A 90 13.54 15.94 7.38
N THR A 91 13.89 16.08 6.10
CA THR A 91 14.18 14.93 5.25
C THR A 91 15.45 14.21 5.71
N VAL A 92 15.28 12.99 6.24
CA VAL A 92 16.38 12.17 6.78
C VAL A 92 16.90 11.12 5.81
N GLY A 93 16.19 10.88 4.71
CA GLY A 93 16.57 9.90 3.70
C GLY A 93 15.56 9.79 2.58
N SER A 94 15.85 8.93 1.61
CA SER A 94 14.95 8.57 0.52
C SER A 94 14.75 7.07 0.44
N TRP A 95 13.77 6.66 -0.35
CA TRP A 95 13.61 5.28 -0.75
C TRP A 95 13.17 5.16 -2.20
N HIS A 96 13.51 4.03 -2.80
CA HIS A 96 12.95 3.63 -4.09
C HIS A 96 12.75 2.13 -4.17
N SER A 97 11.99 1.69 -5.17
CA SER A 97 11.74 0.26 -5.40
C SER A 97 12.51 -0.27 -6.60
N HIS A 98 13.06 -1.48 -6.49
CA HIS A 98 13.67 -2.26 -7.57
C HIS A 98 12.80 -3.48 -7.89
N PRO A 99 11.69 -3.33 -8.62
CA PRO A 99 10.80 -4.44 -8.93
C PRO A 99 11.45 -5.37 -9.96
N GLY A 100 11.86 -6.55 -9.50
CA GLY A 100 12.50 -7.56 -10.38
C GLY A 100 14.00 -7.37 -10.60
N PHE A 101 14.62 -6.39 -9.92
CA PHE A 101 16.07 -6.18 -9.92
C PHE A 101 16.68 -6.54 -8.56
N LYS A 102 17.99 -6.82 -8.58
CA LYS A 102 18.75 -6.97 -7.34
C LYS A 102 18.74 -5.66 -6.55
N ILE A 103 18.71 -5.77 -5.22
CA ILE A 103 18.81 -4.59 -4.35
C ILE A 103 20.27 -4.10 -4.33
N MET A 104 20.50 -2.94 -4.92
CA MET A 104 21.78 -2.27 -5.06
C MET A 104 21.55 -0.78 -5.32
N LEU A 105 22.60 0.04 -5.23
CA LEU A 105 22.56 1.42 -5.74
C LEU A 105 23.15 1.47 -7.16
N SER A 106 22.40 2.05 -8.09
CA SER A 106 22.90 2.43 -9.42
C SER A 106 23.78 3.69 -9.32
N HIS A 107 24.40 4.07 -10.44
CA HIS A 107 25.22 5.29 -10.49
C HIS A 107 24.38 6.57 -10.30
N ILE A 108 23.08 6.52 -10.64
CA ILE A 108 22.14 7.62 -10.43
C ILE A 108 21.83 7.72 -8.93
N ASP A 109 21.58 6.59 -8.28
CA ASP A 109 21.30 6.54 -6.84
C ASP A 109 22.49 7.02 -6.02
N ILE A 110 23.71 6.61 -6.37
CA ILE A 110 24.94 7.06 -5.71
C ILE A 110 25.08 8.58 -5.83
N ARG A 111 24.82 9.15 -7.02
CA ARG A 111 24.88 10.60 -7.23
C ARG A 111 23.87 11.34 -6.36
N HIS A 112 22.63 10.86 -6.34
CA HIS A 112 21.54 11.45 -5.57
C HIS A 112 21.85 11.38 -4.06
N LEU A 113 22.28 10.21 -3.58
CA LEU A 113 22.68 10.03 -2.18
C LEU A 113 23.89 10.90 -1.81
N ALA A 114 24.91 11.02 -2.68
CA ALA A 114 26.07 11.89 -2.42
C ALA A 114 25.67 13.37 -2.29
N PHE A 115 24.76 13.84 -3.13
CA PHE A 115 24.25 15.21 -3.07
C PHE A 115 23.61 15.51 -1.71
N HIS A 116 22.67 14.67 -1.26
CA HIS A 116 22.01 14.87 0.03
C HIS A 116 22.91 14.59 1.23
N GLN A 117 23.74 13.53 1.18
CA GLN A 117 24.61 13.14 2.28
C GLN A 117 25.73 14.15 2.53
N THR A 118 26.12 14.94 1.52
CA THR A 118 27.06 16.07 1.70
C THR A 118 26.48 17.16 2.60
N ALA A 119 25.19 17.46 2.49
CA ALA A 119 24.51 18.44 3.33
C ALA A 119 24.06 17.84 4.69
N ASN A 120 23.69 16.57 4.69
CA ASN A 120 23.26 15.82 5.87
C ASN A 120 24.04 14.49 5.94
N PRO A 121 25.15 14.41 6.69
CA PRO A 121 25.98 13.20 6.77
C PRO A 121 25.27 11.94 7.26
N SER A 122 24.08 12.06 7.84
CA SER A 122 23.25 10.94 8.29
C SER A 122 22.19 10.52 7.25
N TYR A 123 22.13 11.17 6.09
CA TYR A 123 21.20 10.81 5.02
C TYR A 123 21.49 9.40 4.49
N PHE A 124 20.43 8.65 4.18
CA PHE A 124 20.52 7.27 3.68
C PHE A 124 19.48 7.03 2.57
N THR A 125 19.64 5.91 1.86
CA THR A 125 18.64 5.43 0.87
C THR A 125 18.21 4.01 1.20
N LEU A 126 16.90 3.76 1.24
CA LEU A 126 16.32 2.42 1.33
C LEU A 126 15.90 1.94 -0.06
N VAL A 127 16.29 0.71 -0.43
CA VAL A 127 15.90 0.10 -1.69
C VAL A 127 15.04 -1.12 -1.41
N PHE A 128 13.79 -1.11 -1.86
CA PHE A 128 12.80 -2.16 -1.63
C PHE A 128 12.53 -2.98 -2.90
N ASN A 129 12.35 -4.29 -2.78
CA ASN A 129 11.93 -5.14 -3.88
C ASN A 129 10.75 -6.02 -3.42
N PRO A 130 9.53 -5.84 -4.00
CA PRO A 130 8.36 -6.63 -3.63
C PRO A 130 8.51 -8.11 -3.99
N GLU A 131 9.22 -8.45 -5.07
CA GLU A 131 9.49 -9.83 -5.48
C GLU A 131 10.42 -10.53 -4.49
N ARG A 132 11.47 -9.84 -4.00
CA ARG A 132 12.35 -10.34 -2.94
C ARG A 132 11.56 -10.68 -1.67
N LEU A 133 10.67 -9.79 -1.23
CA LEU A 133 9.83 -10.02 -0.05
C LEU A 133 8.87 -11.20 -0.26
N MET A 134 8.19 -11.26 -1.40
CA MET A 134 7.19 -12.30 -1.65
C MET A 134 7.80 -13.69 -1.82
N ARG A 135 8.95 -13.78 -2.50
CA ARG A 135 9.60 -15.06 -2.81
C ARG A 135 10.64 -15.46 -1.77
N GLN A 136 11.08 -14.52 -0.93
CA GLN A 136 12.18 -14.70 0.02
C GLN A 136 13.44 -15.21 -0.69
N VAL A 137 13.83 -14.52 -1.78
CA VAL A 137 15.04 -14.83 -2.56
C VAL A 137 15.76 -13.55 -2.97
N GLU A 138 17.10 -13.60 -3.02
CA GLU A 138 17.91 -12.55 -3.64
C GLU A 138 17.80 -12.68 -5.16
N MET A 139 17.49 -11.57 -5.85
CA MET A 139 17.43 -11.59 -7.31
C MET A 139 18.82 -11.85 -7.90
N PRO A 140 18.91 -12.64 -8.98
CA PRO A 140 20.19 -12.93 -9.61
C PRO A 140 20.82 -11.68 -10.25
N ASP A 141 22.15 -11.68 -10.37
CA ASP A 141 22.89 -10.61 -11.05
C ASP A 141 22.70 -10.69 -12.58
N LYS A 142 22.58 -11.92 -13.12
CA LYS A 142 22.30 -12.15 -14.55
C LYS A 142 21.19 -13.18 -14.72
N LYS A 143 20.45 -13.05 -15.83
CA LYS A 143 19.44 -14.04 -16.21
C LYS A 143 20.09 -15.42 -16.33
N GLY A 144 19.62 -16.38 -15.53
CA GLY A 144 20.14 -17.74 -15.49
C GLY A 144 21.03 -18.05 -14.28
N ASP A 145 21.46 -17.04 -13.52
CA ASP A 145 22.15 -17.28 -12.24
C ASP A 145 21.16 -17.86 -11.22
N PRO A 146 21.62 -18.72 -10.28
CA PRO A 146 20.75 -19.30 -9.27
C PRO A 146 20.26 -18.23 -8.30
N GLU A 147 18.97 -18.28 -7.99
CA GLU A 147 18.39 -17.51 -6.89
C GLU A 147 18.92 -18.01 -5.56
N LYS A 148 19.25 -17.07 -4.66
CA LYS A 148 19.70 -17.42 -3.30
C LYS A 148 18.52 -17.31 -2.34
N PRO A 149 18.16 -18.38 -1.61
CA PRO A 149 17.08 -18.30 -0.64
C PRO A 149 17.43 -17.36 0.51
N LEU A 150 16.44 -16.62 0.97
CA LEU A 150 16.48 -15.74 2.12
C LEU A 150 15.51 -16.25 3.18
N LYS A 151 15.72 -15.85 4.43
CA LYS A 151 14.83 -16.21 5.53
C LYS A 151 14.47 -14.95 6.31
N ASN A 152 13.16 -14.71 6.43
CA ASN A 152 12.58 -13.59 7.17
C ASN A 152 13.14 -12.23 6.72
N ASP A 153 13.39 -12.09 5.42
CA ASP A 153 13.91 -10.87 4.81
C ASP A 153 12.75 -9.90 4.50
N PRO A 154 12.83 -8.62 4.91
CA PRO A 154 11.75 -7.66 4.73
C PRO A 154 11.66 -7.10 3.30
N GLY A 155 12.46 -7.61 2.37
CA GLY A 155 12.46 -7.17 0.99
C GLY A 155 13.22 -5.88 0.75
N PHE A 156 13.96 -5.33 1.70
CA PHE A 156 14.75 -4.11 1.50
C PHE A 156 16.16 -4.22 2.08
N LYS A 157 17.03 -3.31 1.61
CA LYS A 157 18.29 -2.95 2.29
C LYS A 157 18.35 -1.43 2.40
N ILE A 158 19.12 -0.95 3.36
CA ILE A 158 19.40 0.47 3.55
C ILE A 158 20.87 0.72 3.30
N PHE A 159 21.21 1.80 2.59
CA PHE A 159 22.56 2.14 2.19
C PHE A 159 22.95 3.55 2.61
N SER A 160 24.24 3.73 2.86
CA SER A 160 24.91 5.01 3.04
C SER A 160 26.26 4.98 2.31
N LEU A 161 26.75 6.14 1.88
CA LEU A 161 28.05 6.25 1.23
C LEU A 161 29.17 6.32 2.26
N ASP A 162 30.31 5.70 1.92
CA ASP A 162 31.53 5.75 2.74
C ASP A 162 32.21 7.13 2.63
N ASP A 163 32.20 7.72 1.44
CA ASP A 163 32.85 9.00 1.15
C ASP A 163 32.11 9.74 0.01
N THR A 164 31.40 10.81 0.36
CA THR A 164 30.63 11.61 -0.61
C THR A 164 31.51 12.43 -1.56
N SER A 165 32.78 12.68 -1.21
CA SER A 165 33.70 13.49 -2.03
C SER A 165 34.11 12.79 -3.32
N ARG A 166 33.92 11.47 -3.40
CA ARG A 166 34.20 10.65 -4.58
C ARG A 166 33.09 10.69 -5.64
N GLY A 167 32.00 11.42 -5.38
CA GLY A 167 30.89 11.56 -6.31
C GLY A 167 30.30 10.21 -6.73
N ILE A 168 30.21 9.94 -8.04
CA ILE A 168 29.63 8.70 -8.57
C ILE A 168 30.48 7.45 -8.32
N GLU A 169 31.75 7.60 -7.91
CA GLU A 169 32.64 6.49 -7.58
C GLU A 169 32.62 6.13 -6.09
N ALA A 170 31.77 6.82 -5.30
CA ALA A 170 31.62 6.54 -3.89
C ALA A 170 31.19 5.09 -3.67
N SER A 171 31.92 4.39 -2.80
CA SER A 171 31.50 3.09 -2.29
C SER A 171 30.38 3.27 -1.26
N TYR A 172 29.57 2.22 -1.10
CA TYR A 172 28.45 2.21 -0.17
C TYR A 172 28.44 0.93 0.66
N HIS A 173 27.90 1.04 1.86
CA HIS A 173 27.70 -0.08 2.79
C HIS A 173 26.23 -0.15 3.21
N THR A 174 25.84 -1.30 3.76
CA THR A 174 24.51 -1.47 4.34
C THR A 174 24.44 -0.92 5.75
N VAL A 175 23.35 -0.24 6.07
CA VAL A 175 23.10 0.34 7.40
C VAL A 175 22.12 -0.54 8.19
N ASP A 176 22.41 -0.75 9.47
CA ASP A 176 21.53 -1.48 10.38
C ASP A 176 20.21 -0.76 10.61
N TYR A 177 19.14 -1.53 10.75
CA TYR A 177 17.80 -1.03 10.96
C TYR A 177 17.01 -1.86 11.98
N LYS A 178 15.94 -1.26 12.49
CA LYS A 178 14.88 -1.91 13.26
C LYS A 178 13.54 -1.48 12.71
N VAL A 179 12.68 -2.45 12.37
CA VAL A 179 11.28 -2.17 12.04
C VAL A 179 10.43 -2.35 13.30
N GLU A 180 9.73 -1.30 13.72
CA GLU A 180 8.90 -1.33 14.93
C GLU A 180 7.47 -1.78 14.63
N GLY A 181 6.76 -2.23 15.66
CA GLY A 181 5.37 -2.69 15.55
C GLY A 181 5.21 -4.16 15.14
N TYR A 182 6.28 -4.94 15.25
CA TYR A 182 6.31 -6.39 15.07
C TYR A 182 7.11 -7.06 16.18
N ASP A 183 6.66 -8.25 16.57
CA ASP A 183 7.29 -9.07 17.62
C ASP A 183 8.54 -9.80 17.11
N SER A 184 8.60 -10.08 15.79
CA SER A 184 9.72 -10.75 15.15
C SER A 184 9.79 -10.48 13.65
N MET A 185 10.94 -10.74 13.03
CA MET A 185 11.11 -10.66 11.57
C MET A 185 10.22 -11.64 10.81
N GLU A 186 9.95 -12.83 11.38
CA GLU A 186 9.01 -13.78 10.78
C GLU A 186 7.59 -13.21 10.76
N GLN A 187 7.16 -12.60 11.88
CA GLN A 187 5.85 -11.97 11.96
C GLN A 187 5.75 -10.79 10.98
N LEU A 188 6.79 -9.97 10.88
CA LEU A 188 6.90 -8.89 9.91
C LEU A 188 6.69 -9.42 8.49
N VAL A 189 7.50 -10.37 8.04
CA VAL A 189 7.40 -10.89 6.68
C VAL A 189 6.03 -11.48 6.40
N ARG A 190 5.51 -12.32 7.31
CA ARG A 190 4.19 -12.96 7.14
C ARG A 190 3.06 -11.95 7.05
N GLN A 191 3.07 -10.91 7.89
CA GLN A 191 2.03 -9.88 7.87
C GLN A 191 2.15 -9.01 6.62
N THR A 192 3.37 -8.64 6.22
CA THR A 192 3.58 -7.79 5.05
C THR A 192 3.26 -8.53 3.75
N GLN A 193 3.53 -9.84 3.65
CA GLN A 193 3.09 -10.65 2.51
C GLN A 193 1.56 -10.70 2.39
N LYS A 194 0.83 -10.78 3.51
CA LYS A 194 -0.64 -10.66 3.50
C LYS A 194 -1.08 -9.27 3.05
N PHE A 195 -0.42 -8.23 3.54
CA PHE A 195 -0.69 -6.86 3.14
C PHE A 195 -0.45 -6.63 1.64
N ILE A 196 0.61 -7.19 1.04
CA ILE A 196 0.84 -7.15 -0.41
C ILE A 196 -0.34 -7.74 -1.19
N ILE A 197 -0.93 -8.83 -0.71
CA ILE A 197 -2.11 -9.44 -1.33
C ILE A 197 -3.30 -8.49 -1.26
N GLU A 198 -3.50 -7.81 -0.15
CA GLU A 198 -4.57 -6.82 0.00
C GLU A 198 -4.37 -5.62 -0.91
N ILE A 199 -3.16 -5.05 -0.95
CA ILE A 199 -2.79 -3.95 -1.87
C ILE A 199 -3.02 -4.36 -3.32
N THR A 200 -2.56 -5.54 -3.73
CA THR A 200 -2.77 -6.07 -5.08
C THR A 200 -4.26 -6.18 -5.44
N ASN A 201 -5.12 -6.44 -4.46
CA ASN A 201 -6.54 -6.64 -4.69
C ASN A 201 -7.36 -5.35 -4.63
N PHE A 202 -6.96 -4.37 -3.81
CA PHE A 202 -7.79 -3.23 -3.44
C PHE A 202 -7.11 -1.87 -3.62
N PHE A 203 -5.86 -1.80 -4.08
CA PHE A 203 -5.18 -0.52 -4.37
C PHE A 203 -4.73 -0.48 -5.84
N PRO A 204 -5.64 -0.10 -6.76
CA PRO A 204 -5.36 -0.12 -8.18
C PRO A 204 -4.36 0.96 -8.56
N LYS A 205 -3.53 0.66 -9.56
CA LYS A 205 -2.64 1.63 -10.20
C LYS A 205 -3.43 2.69 -10.96
N ASP A 206 -4.30 2.23 -11.86
CA ASP A 206 -5.06 3.01 -12.83
C ASP A 206 -6.58 2.88 -12.59
N ASN A 207 -7.37 3.78 -13.16
CA ASN A 207 -8.85 3.76 -13.11
C ASN A 207 -9.41 3.60 -11.68
N ILE A 208 -8.83 4.36 -10.74
CA ILE A 208 -9.12 4.22 -9.30
C ILE A 208 -10.61 4.45 -9.04
N PHE A 209 -11.18 5.49 -9.65
CA PHE A 209 -12.59 5.85 -9.44
C PHE A 209 -13.53 4.78 -10.01
N GLU A 210 -13.33 4.36 -11.27
CA GLU A 210 -14.18 3.33 -11.89
C GLU A 210 -14.07 2.00 -11.13
N THR A 211 -12.86 1.65 -10.67
CA THR A 211 -12.63 0.41 -9.91
C THR A 211 -13.43 0.40 -8.61
N TYR A 212 -13.37 1.49 -7.83
CA TYR A 212 -14.09 1.56 -6.56
C TYR A 212 -15.58 1.77 -6.73
N GLN A 213 -16.01 2.54 -7.74
CA GLN A 213 -17.42 2.70 -8.06
C GLN A 213 -18.04 1.33 -8.39
N LYS A 214 -17.41 0.59 -9.32
CA LYS A 214 -17.85 -0.77 -9.68
C LYS A 214 -17.87 -1.69 -8.46
N TYR A 215 -16.83 -1.65 -7.63
CA TYR A 215 -16.78 -2.46 -6.41
C TYR A 215 -17.97 -2.16 -5.49
N VAL A 216 -18.25 -0.89 -5.20
CA VAL A 216 -19.38 -0.48 -4.35
C VAL A 216 -20.72 -0.88 -4.97
N GLU A 217 -20.93 -0.63 -6.26
CA GLU A 217 -22.15 -0.99 -6.99
C GLU A 217 -22.41 -2.51 -6.96
N GLU A 218 -21.38 -3.32 -7.16
CA GLU A 218 -21.47 -4.79 -7.06
C GLU A 218 -21.87 -5.23 -5.63
N LYS A 219 -21.29 -4.61 -4.60
CA LYS A 219 -21.65 -4.93 -3.20
C LYS A 219 -23.07 -4.49 -2.87
N LEU A 220 -23.50 -3.31 -3.30
CA LEU A 220 -24.86 -2.82 -3.11
C LEU A 220 -25.88 -3.69 -3.85
N THR A 221 -25.57 -4.13 -5.06
CA THR A 221 -26.42 -5.04 -5.83
C THR A 221 -26.60 -6.37 -5.09
N LYS A 222 -25.50 -6.96 -4.61
CA LYS A 222 -25.56 -8.18 -3.79
C LYS A 222 -26.31 -7.97 -2.48
N PHE A 223 -26.08 -6.85 -1.80
CA PHE A 223 -26.79 -6.49 -0.57
C PHE A 223 -28.32 -6.45 -0.77
N LYS A 224 -28.77 -5.74 -1.81
CA LYS A 224 -30.20 -5.64 -2.17
C LYS A 224 -30.78 -7.00 -2.54
N SER A 225 -30.02 -7.82 -3.28
CA SER A 225 -30.43 -9.18 -3.64
C SER A 225 -30.61 -10.10 -2.43
N LEU A 226 -29.75 -10.01 -1.41
CA LEU A 226 -29.91 -10.80 -0.18
C LEU A 226 -31.19 -10.43 0.58
N LEU A 227 -31.51 -9.14 0.67
CA LEU A 227 -32.75 -8.66 1.32
C LEU A 227 -33.99 -9.13 0.56
N LEU A 228 -34.02 -8.94 -0.77
CA LEU A 228 -35.13 -9.37 -1.61
C LEU A 228 -35.32 -10.89 -1.58
N GLY A 229 -34.23 -11.65 -1.72
CA GLY A 229 -34.26 -13.11 -1.69
C GLY A 229 -34.74 -13.66 -0.34
N THR A 230 -34.40 -12.99 0.76
CA THR A 230 -34.94 -13.31 2.09
C THR A 230 -36.46 -13.16 2.10
N GLU A 231 -36.96 -12.01 1.65
CA GLU A 231 -38.40 -11.73 1.61
C GLU A 231 -39.16 -12.72 0.71
N GLU A 232 -38.66 -13.00 -0.49
CA GLU A 232 -39.24 -13.98 -1.43
C GLU A 232 -39.29 -15.39 -0.87
N TYR A 233 -38.23 -15.81 -0.17
CA TYR A 233 -38.17 -17.12 0.45
C TYR A 233 -39.17 -17.25 1.59
N LEU A 234 -39.28 -16.23 2.46
CA LEU A 234 -40.26 -16.22 3.55
C LEU A 234 -41.71 -16.21 3.02
N MET A 235 -42.01 -15.43 1.96
CA MET A 235 -43.32 -15.49 1.30
C MET A 235 -43.64 -16.90 0.79
N THR A 236 -42.65 -17.59 0.24
CA THR A 236 -42.82 -18.96 -0.28
C THR A 236 -43.14 -19.94 0.84
N LEU A 237 -42.49 -19.84 2.00
CA LEU A 237 -42.78 -20.68 3.16
C LEU A 237 -44.22 -20.47 3.64
N VAL A 238 -44.66 -19.21 3.76
CA VAL A 238 -46.04 -18.89 4.16
C VAL A 238 -47.05 -19.47 3.17
N ARG A 239 -46.82 -19.30 1.85
CA ARG A 239 -47.70 -19.85 0.80
C ARG A 239 -47.79 -21.38 0.81
N LYS A 240 -46.71 -22.07 1.21
CA LYS A 240 -46.67 -23.53 1.33
C LYS A 240 -47.26 -24.05 2.64
N GLY A 241 -47.71 -23.17 3.55
CA GLY A 241 -48.18 -23.56 4.88
C GLY A 241 -47.04 -23.94 5.84
N GLU A 242 -45.80 -23.58 5.52
CA GLU A 242 -44.60 -23.86 6.30
C GLU A 242 -44.23 -22.70 7.24
N SER A 243 -45.19 -21.87 7.67
CA SER A 243 -44.95 -20.67 8.48
C SER A 243 -44.21 -20.95 9.79
N HIS A 244 -44.30 -22.17 10.34
CA HIS A 244 -43.54 -22.57 11.52
C HIS A 244 -42.01 -22.49 11.34
N ARG A 245 -41.50 -22.51 10.09
CA ARG A 245 -40.07 -22.40 9.75
C ARG A 245 -39.59 -20.96 9.61
N VAL A 246 -40.50 -19.99 9.51
CA VAL A 246 -40.18 -18.58 9.25
C VAL A 246 -39.20 -18.00 10.28
N PRO A 247 -39.37 -18.19 11.61
CA PRO A 247 -38.47 -17.59 12.59
C PRO A 247 -37.02 -18.10 12.46
N GLU A 248 -36.86 -19.41 12.26
CA GLU A 248 -35.53 -20.02 12.09
C GLU A 248 -34.86 -19.52 10.81
N VAL A 249 -35.59 -19.55 9.70
CA VAL A 249 -35.07 -19.12 8.39
C VAL A 249 -34.70 -17.63 8.41
N LEU A 250 -35.56 -16.78 8.96
CA LEU A 250 -35.29 -15.34 9.07
C LEU A 250 -34.03 -15.07 9.90
N ASN A 251 -33.87 -15.75 11.05
CA ASN A 251 -32.67 -15.59 11.88
C ASN A 251 -31.39 -15.99 11.14
N ASN A 252 -31.42 -17.09 10.39
CA ASN A 252 -30.28 -17.53 9.58
C ASN A 252 -29.95 -16.50 8.47
N GLN A 253 -30.96 -15.99 7.76
CA GLN A 253 -30.76 -14.98 6.72
C GLN A 253 -30.23 -13.66 7.28
N ILE A 254 -30.72 -13.21 8.45
CA ILE A 254 -30.21 -12.03 9.15
C ILE A 254 -28.72 -12.20 9.47
N HIS A 255 -28.33 -13.39 9.96
CA HIS A 255 -26.93 -13.69 10.26
C HIS A 255 -26.05 -13.59 9.00
N ASP A 256 -26.48 -14.18 7.89
CA ASP A 256 -25.74 -14.16 6.62
C ASP A 256 -25.61 -12.75 6.05
N ILE A 257 -26.68 -11.96 6.10
CA ILE A 257 -26.66 -10.55 5.66
C ILE A 257 -25.68 -9.74 6.51
N ARG A 258 -25.75 -9.87 7.84
CA ARG A 258 -24.86 -9.14 8.75
C ARG A 258 -23.40 -9.53 8.56
N ARG A 259 -23.13 -10.82 8.34
CA ARG A 259 -21.79 -11.30 7.99
C ARG A 259 -21.29 -10.66 6.69
N PHE A 260 -22.11 -10.65 5.64
CA PHE A 260 -21.75 -10.01 4.37
C PHE A 260 -21.45 -8.51 4.52
N VAL A 261 -22.26 -7.80 5.32
CA VAL A 261 -22.04 -6.39 5.63
C VAL A 261 -20.72 -6.18 6.37
N ALA A 262 -20.45 -6.95 7.42
CA ALA A 262 -19.21 -6.84 8.19
C ALA A 262 -17.96 -7.11 7.34
N GLU A 263 -17.99 -8.17 6.51
CA GLU A 263 -16.88 -8.48 5.60
C GLU A 263 -16.65 -7.36 4.57
N THR A 264 -17.71 -6.74 4.07
CA THR A 264 -17.61 -5.61 3.13
C THR A 264 -17.09 -4.35 3.82
N TYR A 265 -17.54 -4.07 5.05
CA TYR A 265 -17.10 -2.94 5.85
C TYR A 265 -15.60 -2.96 6.10
N ILE A 266 -15.03 -4.12 6.47
CA ILE A 266 -13.57 -4.29 6.64
C ILE A 266 -12.84 -3.93 5.34
N LYS A 267 -13.30 -4.44 4.19
CA LYS A 267 -12.64 -4.18 2.90
C LYS A 267 -12.69 -2.70 2.50
N ILE A 268 -13.82 -2.02 2.75
CA ILE A 268 -13.94 -0.58 2.51
C ILE A 268 -13.04 0.20 3.47
N GLY A 269 -12.94 -0.22 4.73
CA GLY A 269 -11.98 0.32 5.69
C GLY A 269 -10.53 0.21 5.18
N ASN A 270 -10.14 -0.95 4.66
CA ASN A 270 -8.82 -1.14 4.07
C ASN A 270 -8.59 -0.21 2.87
N ILE A 271 -9.56 -0.06 1.97
CA ILE A 271 -9.46 0.89 0.84
C ILE A 271 -9.21 2.31 1.36
N LYS A 272 -9.98 2.76 2.36
CA LYS A 272 -9.81 4.09 2.98
C LYS A 272 -8.39 4.25 3.56
N GLU A 273 -7.86 3.22 4.21
CA GLU A 273 -6.48 3.24 4.73
C GLU A 273 -5.45 3.34 3.59
N PHE A 274 -5.64 2.60 2.50
CA PHE A 274 -4.68 2.54 1.39
C PHE A 274 -4.53 3.87 0.67
N MET A 275 -5.55 4.73 0.71
CA MET A 275 -5.48 6.09 0.17
C MET A 275 -4.40 6.95 0.85
N ALA A 276 -4.01 6.62 2.09
CA ALA A 276 -2.88 7.28 2.76
C ALA A 276 -1.52 6.92 2.14
N TYR A 277 -1.45 5.91 1.27
CA TYR A 277 -0.23 5.45 0.59
C TYR A 277 -0.16 5.91 -0.88
N LEU A 278 -1.10 6.74 -1.34
CA LEU A 278 -0.97 7.45 -2.61
C LEU A 278 0.28 8.34 -2.60
N GLU A 279 0.77 8.66 -3.80
CA GLU A 279 1.75 9.72 -3.94
C GLU A 279 1.22 11.01 -3.34
N TYR A 280 2.10 11.80 -2.74
CA TYR A 280 1.69 12.99 -2.00
C TYR A 280 0.78 13.90 -2.83
N LYS A 281 1.16 14.15 -4.09
CA LYS A 281 0.44 14.98 -5.06
C LYS A 281 -0.89 14.43 -5.53
N GLU A 282 -1.10 13.11 -5.47
CA GLU A 282 -2.36 12.48 -5.88
C GLU A 282 -3.49 12.69 -4.85
N ARG A 283 -3.12 12.85 -3.57
CA ARG A 283 -4.06 12.74 -2.44
C ARG A 283 -5.18 13.77 -2.48
N GLU A 284 -4.86 15.02 -2.80
CA GLU A 284 -5.86 16.10 -2.82
C GLU A 284 -6.94 15.88 -3.87
N LEU A 285 -6.56 15.28 -5.02
CA LEU A 285 -7.50 15.00 -6.10
C LEU A 285 -8.28 13.70 -5.89
N ILE A 286 -7.59 12.65 -5.42
CA ILE A 286 -8.14 11.30 -5.39
C ILE A 286 -8.95 11.04 -4.11
N ASN A 287 -8.46 11.45 -2.94
CA ASN A 287 -9.09 11.11 -1.66
C ASN A 287 -10.54 11.59 -1.55
N PRO A 288 -10.90 12.84 -1.91
CA PRO A 288 -12.27 13.31 -1.78
C PRO A 288 -13.25 12.48 -2.63
N LYS A 289 -12.88 12.20 -3.88
CA LYS A 289 -13.71 11.44 -4.82
C LYS A 289 -13.86 9.98 -4.42
N VAL A 290 -12.78 9.34 -3.96
CA VAL A 290 -12.86 7.97 -3.44
C VAL A 290 -13.74 7.93 -2.18
N ASN A 291 -13.59 8.89 -1.27
CA ASN A 291 -14.43 8.97 -0.08
C ASN A 291 -15.92 9.14 -0.41
N GLU A 292 -16.27 9.96 -1.40
CA GLU A 292 -17.65 10.11 -1.89
C GLU A 292 -18.21 8.77 -2.39
N ILE A 293 -17.46 8.07 -3.25
CA ILE A 293 -17.85 6.74 -3.76
C ILE A 293 -18.10 5.76 -2.61
N LEU A 294 -17.16 5.66 -1.66
CA LEU A 294 -17.26 4.71 -0.55
C LEU A 294 -18.38 5.06 0.43
N THR A 295 -18.72 6.35 0.58
CA THR A 295 -19.82 6.80 1.46
C THR A 295 -21.18 6.28 0.98
N THR A 296 -21.35 6.05 -0.32
CA THR A 296 -22.57 5.46 -0.89
C THR A 296 -22.91 4.09 -0.27
N TRP A 297 -21.88 3.28 0.04
CA TRP A 297 -22.07 2.02 0.75
C TRP A 297 -22.54 2.25 2.20
N ASP A 298 -21.85 3.17 2.90
CA ASP A 298 -22.14 3.49 4.30
C ASP A 298 -23.59 3.97 4.46
N GLU A 299 -24.05 4.87 3.56
CA GLU A 299 -25.42 5.39 3.56
C GLU A 299 -26.49 4.29 3.36
N GLU A 300 -26.28 3.35 2.45
CA GLU A 300 -27.26 2.29 2.20
C GLU A 300 -27.32 1.26 3.32
N VAL A 301 -26.19 0.97 3.96
CA VAL A 301 -26.09 -0.02 5.03
C VAL A 301 -26.62 0.49 6.36
N THR A 302 -26.60 1.81 6.61
CA THR A 302 -27.24 2.39 7.81
C THR A 302 -28.74 2.08 7.90
N LYS A 303 -29.39 1.79 6.75
CA LYS A 303 -30.79 1.40 6.65
C LYS A 303 -31.03 -0.11 6.87
N LEU A 304 -30.00 -0.88 7.20
CA LEU A 304 -30.11 -2.35 7.32
C LEU A 304 -31.09 -2.76 8.42
N ASP A 305 -30.90 -2.25 9.64
CA ASP A 305 -31.72 -2.68 10.78
C ASP A 305 -33.20 -2.31 10.60
N SER A 306 -33.50 -1.16 9.99
CA SER A 306 -34.88 -0.80 9.66
C SER A 306 -35.49 -1.75 8.63
N LYS A 307 -34.75 -2.09 7.55
CA LYS A 307 -35.22 -3.04 6.53
C LYS A 307 -35.44 -4.45 7.10
N LEU A 308 -34.55 -4.92 7.97
CA LEU A 308 -34.72 -6.23 8.64
C LEU A 308 -35.91 -6.23 9.60
N ALA A 309 -36.15 -5.12 10.32
CA ALA A 309 -37.32 -4.98 11.18
C ALA A 309 -38.63 -4.98 10.38
N GLU A 310 -38.65 -4.34 9.22
CA GLU A 310 -39.80 -4.37 8.30
C GLU A 310 -40.10 -5.81 7.82
N ILE A 311 -39.07 -6.55 7.40
CA ILE A 311 -39.22 -7.96 7.00
C ILE A 311 -39.73 -8.79 8.19
N SER A 312 -39.15 -8.62 9.39
CA SER A 312 -39.56 -9.36 10.58
C SER A 312 -40.99 -9.04 11.04
N LYS A 313 -41.51 -7.84 10.75
CA LYS A 313 -42.89 -7.48 11.06
C LYS A 313 -43.89 -8.06 10.05
N LYS A 314 -43.42 -8.32 8.81
CA LYS A 314 -44.24 -8.78 7.69
C LYS A 314 -44.56 -10.28 7.76
N PHE A 315 -43.68 -11.10 8.33
CA PHE A 315 -43.78 -12.56 8.39
C PHE A 315 -43.81 -13.06 9.84
#